data_AF-A0A943LV73-F1
#
_entry.id   AF-A0A943LV73-F1
#
_cell.length_a   1.000
_cell.length_b   1.000
_cell.length_c   1.000
_cell.angle_alpha   90.00
_cell.angle_beta   90.00
_cell.angle_gamma   90.00
#
_symmetry.space_group_name_H-M   'P 1'
#
loop_
_entity.id
_entity.type
_entity.pdbx_description
1 polymer ?
#
loop_
_entity_poly.entity_id
_entity_poly.type
_entity_poly.pdbx_seq_one_letter_code
_entity_poly.pdbx_strand_id
1 'polypeptide(L)'
;MSAINWGYSISKPRAIDIDSNNLRKSDEILREMPELQSCIGCGGCTAVCTAGNLTSFNFRRVHTLVRRGEYEGAYEEMNKCMLCGKCRLVCPRGINTRGVVMLIKRKLGDF
;
A
#
# COMPACT_ATOMS: atom_id res chain seq x y z
N MET A 1 35.36 9.82 -4.90
CA MET A 1 36.49 8.89 -4.78
C MET A 1 36.35 7.86 -5.90
N SER A 2 37.20 7.92 -6.93
CA SER A 2 37.16 6.97 -8.04
C SER A 2 37.49 5.57 -7.54
N ALA A 3 36.57 4.62 -7.75
CA ALA A 3 36.75 3.23 -7.36
C ALA A 3 37.81 2.56 -8.27
N ILE A 4 38.77 1.88 -7.64
CA ILE A 4 39.79 1.05 -8.30
C ILE A 4 39.06 -0.07 -9.06
N ASN A 5 39.30 -0.17 -10.38
CA ASN A 5 38.52 -1.02 -11.28
C ASN A 5 39.20 -2.39 -11.44
N TRP A 6 38.82 -3.36 -10.61
CA TRP A 6 39.45 -4.69 -10.52
C TRP A 6 38.82 -5.74 -11.46
N GLY A 7 38.35 -5.32 -12.64
CA GLY A 7 37.66 -6.21 -13.59
C GLY A 7 36.26 -6.69 -13.15
N TYR A 8 35.87 -6.43 -11.90
CA TYR A 8 34.54 -6.59 -11.36
C TYR A 8 34.13 -5.30 -10.64
N SER A 9 32.91 -4.84 -10.87
CA SER A 9 32.32 -3.70 -10.15
C SER A 9 31.33 -4.21 -9.12
N ILE A 10 31.25 -3.53 -7.96
CA ILE A 10 30.18 -3.81 -6.99
C ILE A 10 28.86 -3.49 -7.68
N SER A 11 28.06 -4.52 -7.95
CA SER A 11 26.74 -4.34 -8.55
C SER A 11 25.92 -3.44 -7.62
N LYS A 12 25.31 -2.39 -8.17
CA LYS A 12 24.35 -1.59 -7.39
C LYS A 12 23.27 -2.52 -6.82
N PRO A 13 23.05 -2.53 -5.50
CA PRO A 13 22.00 -3.35 -4.93
C PRO A 13 20.64 -2.88 -5.48
N ARG A 14 19.75 -3.82 -5.82
CA ARG A 14 18.34 -3.51 -6.14
C ARG A 14 17.55 -3.26 -4.84
N ALA A 15 18.09 -2.40 -3.98
CA ALA A 15 17.48 -2.02 -2.72
C ALA A 15 16.61 -0.77 -2.94
N ILE A 16 15.42 -0.78 -2.35
CA ILE A 16 14.57 0.40 -2.24
C ILE A 16 14.94 1.06 -0.91
N ASP A 17 15.32 2.34 -0.93
CA ASP A 17 15.59 3.11 0.27
C ASP A 17 14.26 3.59 0.89
N ILE A 18 13.72 2.81 1.81
CA ILE A 18 12.44 3.10 2.48
C ILE A 18 12.61 4.23 3.52
N ASP A 19 13.81 4.41 4.07
CA ASP A 19 14.07 5.40 5.12
C ASP A 19 14.02 6.83 4.57
N SER A 20 14.20 6.99 3.26
CA SER A 20 14.04 8.28 2.56
C SER A 20 12.58 8.75 2.44
N ASN A 21 11.59 7.87 2.64
CA ASN A 21 10.19 8.20 2.39
C ASN A 21 9.51 8.92 3.57
N ASN A 22 8.57 9.80 3.25
CA ASN A 22 7.81 10.54 4.27
C ASN A 22 6.66 9.67 4.83
N LEU A 23 6.74 9.28 6.10
CA LEU A 23 5.73 8.43 6.77
C LEU A 23 4.59 9.23 7.44
N ARG A 24 4.57 10.56 7.36
CA ARG A 24 3.61 11.39 8.10
C ARG A 24 2.15 11.04 7.81
N LYS A 25 1.80 10.82 6.54
CA LYS A 25 0.42 10.45 6.16
C LYS A 25 0.07 9.02 6.58
N SER A 26 1.02 8.09 6.53
CA SER A 26 0.78 6.72 6.97
C SER A 26 0.51 6.67 8.48
N ASP A 27 1.24 7.44 9.27
CA ASP A 27 1.01 7.58 10.71
C ASP A 27 -0.37 8.20 11.03
N GLU A 28 -0.79 9.22 10.28
CA GLU A 28 -2.15 9.79 10.42
C GLU A 28 -3.24 8.75 10.13
N ILE A 29 -3.09 7.97 9.05
CA ILE A 29 -4.04 6.91 8.68
C ILE A 29 -4.12 5.85 9.79
N LEU A 30 -2.98 5.48 10.37
CA LEU A 30 -2.90 4.48 11.43
C LEU A 30 -3.48 4.98 12.77
N ARG A 31 -3.40 6.29 13.04
CA ARG A 31 -4.06 6.91 14.21
C ARG A 31 -5.58 6.90 14.08
N GLU A 32 -6.10 7.20 12.89
CA GLU A 32 -7.55 7.20 12.64
C GLU A 32 -8.13 5.78 12.52
N MET A 33 -7.37 4.83 11.99
CA MET A 33 -7.77 3.42 11.84
C MET A 33 -6.70 2.47 12.37
N PRO A 34 -6.58 2.32 13.70
CA PRO A 34 -5.57 1.46 14.32
C PRO A 34 -5.78 -0.02 13.99
N GLU A 35 -7.00 -0.45 13.62
CA GLU A 35 -7.27 -1.83 13.21
C GLU A 35 -6.43 -2.26 11.99
N LEU A 36 -5.93 -1.31 11.19
CA LEU A 36 -5.08 -1.57 10.05
C LEU A 36 -3.73 -2.21 10.45
N GLN A 37 -3.25 -1.93 11.67
CA GLN A 37 -2.06 -2.60 12.23
C GLN A 37 -2.23 -4.10 12.40
N SER A 38 -3.47 -4.57 12.57
CA SER A 38 -3.78 -6.01 12.71
C SER A 38 -3.72 -6.77 11.39
N CYS A 39 -3.49 -6.09 10.26
CA CYS A 39 -3.41 -6.69 8.94
C CYS A 39 -2.19 -7.61 8.81
N ILE A 40 -2.45 -8.90 8.63
CA ILE A 40 -1.43 -9.95 8.45
C ILE A 40 -1.02 -10.17 6.98
N GLY A 41 -1.52 -9.37 6.03
CA GLY A 41 -1.16 -9.50 4.62
C GLY A 41 -1.62 -10.78 3.93
N CYS A 42 -2.66 -11.47 4.44
CA CYS A 42 -3.15 -12.76 3.90
C CYS A 42 -3.66 -12.69 2.45
N GLY A 43 -4.06 -11.52 1.95
CA GLY A 43 -4.52 -11.34 0.57
C GLY A 43 -5.96 -11.75 0.27
N GLY A 44 -6.74 -12.22 1.26
CA GLY A 44 -8.15 -12.61 1.04
C GLY A 44 -9.02 -11.47 0.48
N CYS A 45 -8.79 -10.24 0.91
CA CYS A 45 -9.46 -9.05 0.38
C CYS A 45 -9.14 -8.78 -1.10
N THR A 46 -7.92 -9.10 -1.55
CA THR A 46 -7.53 -8.99 -2.96
C THR A 46 -8.17 -10.10 -3.78
N ALA A 47 -8.20 -11.33 -3.27
CA ALA A 47 -8.74 -12.50 -3.98
C ALA A 47 -10.23 -12.34 -4.36
N VAL A 48 -11.03 -11.71 -3.51
CA VAL A 48 -12.47 -11.48 -3.78
C VAL A 48 -12.77 -10.16 -4.49
N CYS A 49 -11.74 -9.35 -4.77
CA CYS A 49 -11.96 -8.03 -5.33
C CYS A 49 -12.29 -8.13 -6.83
N THR A 50 -13.50 -7.74 -7.20
CA THR A 50 -13.90 -7.68 -8.62
C THR A 50 -13.06 -6.69 -9.42
N ALA A 51 -12.67 -5.56 -8.80
CA ALA A 51 -11.77 -4.61 -9.45
C ALA A 51 -10.38 -5.23 -9.69
N GLY A 52 -9.89 -6.11 -8.83
CA GLY A 52 -8.63 -6.82 -9.04
C GLY A 52 -8.68 -7.89 -10.14
N ASN A 53 -9.87 -8.33 -10.54
CA ASN A 53 -10.05 -9.25 -11.67
C ASN A 53 -10.07 -8.50 -13.02
N LEU A 54 -10.53 -7.25 -13.02
CA LEU A 54 -10.68 -6.43 -14.23
C LEU A 54 -9.53 -5.43 -14.42
N THR A 55 -8.75 -5.16 -13.38
CA THR A 55 -7.65 -4.18 -13.35
C THR A 55 -6.50 -4.70 -12.50
N SER A 56 -5.36 -4.00 -12.45
CA SER A 56 -4.22 -4.33 -11.58
C SER A 56 -4.45 -4.06 -10.08
N PHE A 57 -5.69 -3.75 -9.67
CA PHE A 57 -6.01 -3.33 -8.32
C PHE A 57 -5.73 -4.43 -7.29
N ASN A 58 -4.93 -4.10 -6.28
CA ASN A 58 -4.59 -5.03 -5.22
C ASN A 58 -4.55 -4.31 -3.87
N PHE A 59 -5.57 -4.51 -3.04
CA PHE A 59 -5.66 -3.84 -1.73
C PHE A 59 -4.45 -4.16 -0.83
N ARG A 60 -3.98 -5.41 -0.84
CA ARG A 60 -2.77 -5.80 -0.09
C ARG A 60 -1.55 -5.00 -0.54
N ARG A 61 -1.37 -4.81 -1.86
CA ARG A 61 -0.28 -4.00 -2.42
C ARG A 61 -0.41 -2.54 -1.99
N VAL A 62 -1.60 -1.96 -2.06
CA VAL A 62 -1.80 -0.58 -1.66
C VAL A 62 -1.54 -0.37 -0.16
N HIS A 63 -1.96 -1.30 0.68
CA HIS A 63 -1.64 -1.27 2.10
C HIS A 63 -0.11 -1.24 2.33
N THR A 64 0.66 -2.03 1.58
CA THR A 64 2.13 -2.00 1.64
C THR A 64 2.69 -0.65 1.15
N LEU A 65 2.19 -0.10 0.05
CA LEU A 65 2.64 1.19 -0.48
C LEU A 65 2.42 2.32 0.53
N VAL A 66 1.23 2.37 1.15
CA VAL A 66 0.91 3.36 2.19
C VAL A 66 1.83 3.21 3.39
N ARG A 67 2.11 1.98 3.85
CA ARG A 67 3.06 1.76 4.97
C ARG A 67 4.49 2.16 4.64
N ARG A 68 4.89 2.12 3.37
CA ARG A 68 6.21 2.54 2.89
C ARG A 68 6.31 4.02 2.57
N GLY A 69 5.21 4.78 2.65
CA GLY A 69 5.18 6.18 2.23
C GLY A 69 5.19 6.40 0.71
N GLU A 70 4.94 5.35 -0.08
CA GLU A 70 4.84 5.41 -1.55
C GLU A 70 3.42 5.84 -1.97
N TYR A 71 3.07 7.10 -1.75
CA TYR A 71 1.69 7.58 -1.86
C TYR A 71 1.16 7.72 -3.29
N GLU A 72 2.02 8.06 -4.26
CA GLU A 72 1.62 8.25 -5.66
C GLU A 72 1.03 6.95 -6.25
N GLY A 73 1.79 5.85 -6.15
CA GLY A 73 1.32 4.54 -6.58
C GLY A 73 0.13 4.03 -5.77
N ALA A 74 0.03 4.39 -4.48
CA ALA A 74 -1.14 4.06 -3.68
C ALA A 74 -2.40 4.78 -4.18
N TYR A 75 -2.30 6.06 -4.53
CA TYR A 75 -3.42 6.88 -5.01
C TYR A 75 -3.95 6.39 -6.36
N GLU A 76 -3.05 6.12 -7.31
CA GLU A 76 -3.40 5.59 -8.64
C GLU A 76 -4.18 4.27 -8.53
N GLU A 77 -3.72 3.35 -7.68
CA GLU A 77 -4.42 2.10 -7.44
C GLU A 77 -5.76 2.32 -6.73
N MET A 78 -5.85 3.24 -5.77
CA MET A 78 -7.10 3.53 -5.06
C MET A 78 -8.22 4.04 -5.98
N ASN A 79 -7.89 4.74 -7.07
CA ASN A 79 -8.87 5.22 -8.05
C ASN A 79 -9.65 4.08 -8.72
N LYS A 80 -9.05 2.89 -8.82
CA LYS A 80 -9.68 1.69 -9.41
C LYS A 80 -10.71 1.04 -8.46
N CYS A 81 -10.76 1.45 -7.19
CA CYS A 81 -11.69 0.87 -6.22
C CYS A 81 -13.12 1.40 -6.40
N MET A 82 -14.04 0.48 -6.72
CA MET A 82 -15.49 0.74 -6.87
C MET A 82 -16.28 0.76 -5.55
N LEU A 83 -15.62 0.70 -4.40
CA LEU A 83 -16.23 0.78 -3.06
C LEU A 83 -17.36 -0.23 -2.76
N CYS A 84 -17.35 -1.40 -3.43
CA CYS A 84 -18.38 -2.44 -3.29
C CYS A 84 -18.41 -3.15 -1.92
N GLY A 85 -17.35 -3.05 -1.12
CA GLY A 85 -17.31 -3.55 0.26
C GLY A 85 -17.10 -5.06 0.46
N LYS A 86 -17.02 -5.87 -0.61
CA LYS A 86 -16.81 -7.34 -0.52
C LYS A 86 -15.57 -7.73 0.29
N CYS A 87 -14.51 -6.92 0.22
CA CYS A 87 -13.26 -7.15 0.95
C CYS A 87 -13.41 -7.17 2.48
N ARG A 88 -14.45 -6.52 3.04
CA ARG A 88 -14.71 -6.52 4.49
C ARG A 88 -15.24 -7.86 4.97
N LEU A 89 -16.06 -8.53 4.15
CA LEU A 89 -16.74 -9.78 4.51
C LEU A 89 -15.76 -10.94 4.68
N VAL A 90 -14.63 -10.90 3.98
CA VAL A 90 -13.62 -11.98 3.98
C VAL A 90 -12.43 -11.70 4.88
N CYS A 91 -12.36 -10.54 5.53
CA CYS A 91 -11.19 -10.20 6.34
C CYS A 91 -11.22 -11.01 7.65
N PRO A 92 -10.27 -11.93 7.90
CA PRO A 92 -10.26 -12.75 9.12
C PRO A 92 -9.97 -11.92 10.38
N ARG A 93 -9.44 -10.70 10.21
CA ARG A 93 -9.14 -9.75 11.29
C ARG A 93 -10.26 -8.72 11.51
N GLY A 94 -11.32 -8.77 10.71
CA GLY A 94 -12.46 -7.84 10.83
C GLY A 94 -12.14 -6.39 10.44
N ILE A 95 -11.07 -6.15 9.69
CA ILE A 95 -10.65 -4.79 9.30
C ILE A 95 -11.72 -4.17 8.39
N ASN A 96 -12.10 -2.93 8.66
CA ASN A 96 -13.00 -2.16 7.81
C ASN A 96 -12.28 -1.66 6.54
N THR A 97 -11.91 -2.58 5.66
CA THR A 97 -11.14 -2.30 4.43
C THR A 97 -11.80 -1.25 3.53
N ARG A 98 -13.13 -1.20 3.45
CA ARG A 98 -13.86 -0.16 2.71
C ARG A 98 -13.64 1.23 3.33
N GLY A 99 -13.71 1.32 4.66
CA GLY A 99 -13.41 2.55 5.39
C GLY A 99 -11.97 3.00 5.18
N VAL A 100 -11.02 2.06 5.22
CA VAL A 100 -9.59 2.33 4.96
C VAL A 100 -9.39 2.93 3.57
N VAL A 101 -10.02 2.37 2.52
CA VAL A 101 -9.94 2.94 1.16
C VAL A 101 -10.45 4.38 1.13
N MET A 102 -11.59 4.66 1.78
CA MET A 102 -12.15 6.01 1.83
C MET A 102 -11.25 7.00 2.57
N LEU A 103 -10.65 6.57 3.68
CA LEU A 103 -9.72 7.37 4.44
C LEU A 103 -8.46 7.67 3.64
N ILE A 104 -7.88 6.66 2.99
CA ILE A 104 -6.72 6.83 2.11
C ILE A 104 -7.04 7.82 0.99
N LYS A 105 -8.19 7.67 0.30
CA LYS A 105 -8.62 8.62 -0.74
C LYS A 105 -8.75 10.05 -0.22
N ARG A 106 -9.25 10.24 1.01
CA ARG A 106 -9.38 11.57 1.63
C ARG A 106 -8.03 12.19 1.97
N LYS A 107 -7.10 11.41 2.53
CA LYS A 107 -5.77 11.89 2.96
C LYS A 107 -4.76 12.04 1.82
N LEU A 108 -4.98 11.29 0.75
CA LEU A 108 -4.17 11.34 -0.47
C LEU A 108 -4.80 12.19 -1.57
N GLY A 109 -6.06 12.62 -1.43
CA GLY A 109 -6.77 13.42 -2.43
C GLY A 109 -6.33 14.88 -2.56
N ASP A 110 -5.31 15.30 -1.80
CA ASP A 110 -4.67 16.63 -1.92
C ASP A 110 -3.57 16.65 -3.00
N PHE A 111 -3.73 15.88 -4.09
CA PHE A 111 -2.89 15.93 -5.30
C PHE A 111 -3.71 16.44 -6.48
#